data_AF-M0ANS0-F1
#
_entry.id   AF-M0ANS0-F1
#
_cell.length_a   1.000
_cell.length_b   1.000
_cell.length_c   1.000
_cell.angle_alpha   90.00
_cell.angle_beta   90.00
_cell.angle_gamma   90.00
#
_symmetry.space_group_name_H-M   'P 1'
#
loop_
_entity.id
_entity.type
_entity.pdbx_description
1 polymer ?
#
loop_
_entity_poly.entity_id
_entity_poly.type
_entity_poly.pdbx_seq_one_letter_code
_entity_poly.pdbx_strand_id
1 'polypeptide(L)'
;MDRHGARVRETEYDGWGDKHGDDGYWVDLTDRTVVTDDTKPNVGTWYLLPEDFEGDLEADEVDQEAINAALERRRDYPVKSDLSLQSTGFGDRQRELSLQQQDRDTTLSEVVERHNIPEAIAPWLSKEAPTREQLVATCRAVNEHNDLSRQTEIADHIDWTRSTLATHLGKSDSLEKCITKSDGTYELTPVGKRAAEIKWKVVMEEMKWVISMAGSTPLESFAAFFEGPYHEEVKALEDTNPDGRTLRINWEDLDDYDPSLADDFLESPESLRKIASEGIRNVDDVDLLGATIRIYNLPEPRQYRVGKYRTRQLGKLLSVRGKVIDRDGVQPYAERAAFECHVCGSLVRIPQSYGDMLKPSSCPECDHGNPSFRFNRDQSVLVDLQKIVIVPPDSNLEEPPATIAFLKDDLCDMVGSSDLMTLNGIYETFDGQSEATVSTYIEALDLDITERTEIDTYGASEIQEFVIEELTEQITTVDSFAVQRADIVDAVAEQYSVRREEVENQIDALIEANEIGAEGSKLFDI
;
A
#
# COMPACT_ATOMS: atom_id res chain seq x y z
N MET A 1 32.86 -2.12 -0.76
CA MET A 1 33.90 -1.51 -1.63
C MET A 1 33.47 -0.09 -1.89
N ASP A 2 34.32 0.88 -1.58
CA ASP A 2 33.92 2.30 -1.54
C ASP A 2 33.95 2.90 -2.95
N ARG A 3 32.78 2.94 -3.61
CA ARG A 3 32.59 3.41 -5.01
C ARG A 3 32.21 4.89 -5.08
N HIS A 4 32.28 5.59 -3.95
CA HIS A 4 31.90 6.99 -3.84
C HIS A 4 32.86 7.87 -4.64
N GLY A 5 32.35 8.58 -5.66
CA GLY A 5 33.12 9.41 -6.59
C GLY A 5 33.23 8.87 -8.03
N ALA A 6 32.84 7.61 -8.27
CA ALA A 6 32.88 6.96 -9.57
C ALA A 6 31.70 7.36 -10.49
N ARG A 7 31.90 7.24 -11.81
CA ARG A 7 30.82 7.36 -12.81
C ARG A 7 30.17 5.99 -13.01
N VAL A 8 28.93 5.95 -13.49
CA VAL A 8 28.27 4.70 -13.90
C VAL A 8 27.55 4.90 -15.22
N ARG A 9 27.59 3.88 -16.08
CA ARG A 9 26.82 3.89 -17.33
C ARG A 9 25.41 3.39 -17.06
N GLU A 10 24.41 4.26 -17.13
CA GLU A 10 23.04 3.95 -16.67
C GLU A 10 22.15 3.28 -17.72
N THR A 11 22.39 3.53 -19.01
CA THR A 11 21.53 3.00 -20.08
C THR A 11 22.32 2.51 -21.28
N GLU A 12 21.74 1.58 -22.04
CA GLU A 12 22.33 1.06 -23.27
C GLU A 12 22.37 2.09 -24.41
N TYR A 13 21.47 3.09 -24.33
CA TYR A 13 21.34 4.22 -25.26
C TYR A 13 22.32 5.37 -24.98
N ASP A 14 23.15 5.26 -23.94
CA ASP A 14 24.17 6.25 -23.68
C ASP A 14 25.23 6.23 -24.79
N GLY A 15 25.36 7.35 -25.51
CA GLY A 15 26.24 7.54 -26.67
C GLY A 15 27.72 7.61 -26.29
N TRP A 16 28.26 6.51 -25.76
CA TRP A 16 29.63 6.41 -25.23
C TRP A 16 30.69 6.92 -26.20
N GLY A 17 30.64 6.46 -27.47
CA GLY A 17 31.61 6.86 -28.49
C GLY A 17 31.57 8.34 -28.83
N ASP A 18 30.39 8.97 -28.82
CA ASP A 18 30.26 10.41 -29.10
C ASP A 18 30.67 11.28 -27.90
N LYS A 19 30.58 10.75 -26.68
CA LYS A 19 30.86 11.47 -25.42
C LYS A 19 32.29 11.31 -24.91
N HIS A 20 32.88 10.14 -25.13
CA HIS A 20 34.14 9.70 -24.50
C HIS A 20 35.10 9.03 -25.49
N GLY A 21 34.77 8.99 -26.78
CA GLY A 21 35.50 8.20 -27.78
C GLY A 21 36.94 8.67 -28.08
N ASP A 22 37.34 9.86 -27.60
CA ASP A 22 38.69 10.40 -27.78
C ASP A 22 39.57 10.29 -26.52
N ASP A 23 39.06 9.71 -25.43
CA ASP A 23 39.73 9.73 -24.12
C ASP A 23 40.87 8.68 -23.99
N GLY A 24 41.14 7.85 -25.01
CA GLY A 24 42.32 6.96 -25.07
C GLY A 24 42.33 5.75 -24.12
N TYR A 25 41.79 5.85 -22.90
CA TYR A 25 41.55 4.72 -21.98
C TYR A 25 40.45 5.04 -20.97
N TRP A 26 39.91 4.02 -20.30
CA TRP A 26 39.05 4.18 -19.13
C TRP A 26 39.36 3.10 -18.09
N VAL A 27 38.93 3.27 -16.84
CA VAL A 27 39.22 2.33 -15.75
C VAL A 27 37.95 1.65 -15.28
N ASP A 28 37.89 0.32 -15.35
CA ASP A 28 36.78 -0.46 -14.78
C ASP A 28 37.02 -0.62 -13.28
N LEU A 29 36.11 -0.10 -12.45
CA LEU A 29 36.21 -0.18 -10.99
C LEU A 29 35.63 -1.47 -10.41
N THR A 30 34.97 -2.28 -11.22
CA THR A 30 34.51 -3.63 -10.86
C THR A 30 35.70 -4.55 -10.70
N ASP A 31 36.56 -4.56 -11.73
CA ASP A 31 37.76 -5.41 -11.78
C ASP A 31 39.05 -4.63 -11.44
N ARG A 32 38.96 -3.30 -11.28
CA ARG A 32 40.05 -2.35 -11.01
C ARG A 32 41.19 -2.44 -12.03
N THR A 33 40.80 -2.55 -13.29
CA THR A 33 41.68 -2.70 -14.45
C THR A 33 41.54 -1.52 -15.40
N VAL A 34 42.65 -1.12 -16.01
CA VAL A 34 42.67 -0.11 -17.07
C VAL A 34 42.33 -0.77 -18.41
N VAL A 35 41.38 -0.20 -19.13
CA VAL A 35 40.90 -0.64 -20.43
C VAL A 35 41.32 0.38 -21.47
N THR A 36 42.16 -0.05 -22.40
CA THR A 36 42.78 0.80 -23.44
C THR A 36 42.25 0.52 -24.84
N ASP A 37 41.27 -0.37 -24.96
CA ASP A 37 40.57 -0.61 -26.22
C ASP A 37 39.27 0.21 -26.29
N ASP A 38 38.69 0.30 -27.49
CA ASP A 38 37.42 1.01 -27.72
C ASP A 38 36.20 0.29 -27.11
N THR A 39 36.40 -0.66 -26.20
CA THR A 39 35.29 -1.35 -25.55
C THR A 39 34.60 -0.39 -24.60
N LYS A 40 33.28 -0.34 -24.69
CA LYS A 40 32.45 0.46 -23.80
C LYS A 40 32.11 -0.32 -22.53
N PRO A 41 32.00 0.32 -21.36
CA PRO A 41 31.53 -0.34 -20.15
C PRO A 41 30.10 -0.87 -20.34
N ASN A 42 29.79 -1.98 -19.69
CA ASN A 42 28.43 -2.50 -19.64
C ASN A 42 27.53 -1.56 -18.82
N VAL A 43 26.20 -1.68 -19.02
CA VAL A 43 25.24 -0.94 -18.20
C VAL A 43 25.38 -1.38 -16.74
N GLY A 44 25.51 -0.42 -15.82
CA GLY A 44 25.76 -0.65 -14.40
C GLY A 44 27.23 -0.80 -14.00
N THR A 45 28.17 -0.76 -14.96
CA THR A 45 29.62 -0.77 -14.66
C THR A 45 30.07 0.61 -14.18
N TRP A 46 30.83 0.63 -13.07
CA TRP A 46 31.42 1.83 -12.50
C TRP A 46 32.78 2.10 -13.13
N TYR A 47 33.05 3.34 -13.53
CA TYR A 47 34.27 3.68 -14.25
C TYR A 47 34.87 5.05 -13.87
N LEU A 48 36.14 5.25 -14.22
CA LEU A 48 36.85 6.54 -14.24
C LEU A 48 37.40 6.81 -15.64
N LEU A 49 37.53 8.09 -15.98
CA LEU A 49 38.16 8.59 -17.20
C LEU A 49 39.54 9.21 -16.88
N PRO A 50 40.43 9.41 -17.86
CA PRO A 50 41.74 10.02 -17.64
C PRO A 50 41.65 11.41 -17.01
N GLU A 51 40.63 12.20 -17.38
CA GLU A 51 40.33 13.51 -16.77
C GLU A 51 40.05 13.46 -15.26
N ASP A 52 39.71 12.28 -14.74
CA ASP A 52 39.43 12.09 -13.32
C ASP A 52 40.71 11.93 -12.48
N PHE A 53 41.87 11.74 -13.10
CA PHE A 53 43.17 11.65 -12.43
C PHE A 53 43.87 13.01 -12.30
N GLU A 54 44.87 13.09 -11.42
CA GLU A 54 45.66 14.31 -11.24
C GLU A 54 46.86 14.30 -12.20
N GLY A 55 46.82 15.16 -13.21
CA GLY A 55 47.81 15.21 -14.29
C GLY A 55 47.44 14.30 -15.47
N ASP A 56 48.18 14.44 -16.57
CA ASP A 56 48.01 13.61 -17.77
C ASP A 56 48.70 12.26 -17.55
N LEU A 57 48.06 11.35 -16.80
CA LEU A 57 48.56 9.99 -16.57
C LEU A 57 48.32 9.11 -17.79
N GLU A 58 49.36 8.40 -18.23
CA GLU A 58 49.25 7.36 -19.25
C GLU A 58 48.64 6.07 -18.65
N ALA A 59 48.06 5.23 -19.51
CA ALA A 59 47.30 4.04 -19.07
C ALA A 59 48.12 3.03 -18.23
N ASP A 60 49.43 2.96 -18.42
CA ASP A 60 50.34 2.09 -17.65
C ASP A 60 50.83 2.70 -16.34
N GLU A 61 50.55 3.98 -16.11
CA GLU A 61 50.89 4.72 -14.88
C GLU A 61 49.74 4.73 -13.86
N VAL A 62 48.54 4.28 -14.25
CA VAL A 62 47.36 4.23 -13.38
C VAL A 62 47.43 3.01 -12.45
N ASP A 63 47.86 3.26 -11.21
CA ASP A 63 47.88 2.26 -10.15
C ASP A 63 46.68 2.39 -9.18
N GLN A 64 46.62 1.51 -8.17
CA GLN A 64 45.54 1.51 -7.19
C GLN A 64 45.53 2.75 -6.29
N GLU A 65 46.67 3.40 -6.11
CA GLU A 65 46.80 4.62 -5.32
C GLU A 65 46.19 5.80 -6.10
N ALA A 66 46.51 5.90 -7.40
CA ALA A 66 45.92 6.87 -8.31
C ALA A 66 44.39 6.73 -8.41
N ILE A 67 43.86 5.50 -8.48
CA ILE A 67 42.42 5.23 -8.50
C ILE A 67 41.74 5.72 -7.20
N ASN A 68 42.32 5.41 -6.04
CA ASN A 68 41.75 5.82 -4.76
C ASN A 68 41.80 7.35 -4.59
N ALA A 69 42.90 7.99 -4.99
CA ALA A 69 43.06 9.44 -4.96
C ALA A 69 42.05 10.15 -5.88
N ALA A 70 41.84 9.62 -7.09
CA ALA A 70 40.82 10.12 -8.02
C ALA A 70 39.40 10.02 -7.42
N LEU A 71 39.07 8.90 -6.79
CA LEU A 71 37.79 8.70 -6.11
C LEU A 71 37.62 9.67 -4.93
N GLU A 72 38.63 9.82 -4.08
CA GLU A 72 38.58 10.76 -2.95
C GLU A 72 38.41 12.21 -3.40
N ARG A 73 39.19 12.65 -4.40
CA ARG A 73 39.09 14.01 -4.97
C ARG A 73 37.71 14.30 -5.56
N ARG A 74 37.09 13.31 -6.20
CA ARG A 74 35.74 13.43 -6.76
C ARG A 74 34.64 13.43 -5.70
N ARG A 75 34.92 13.12 -4.43
CA ARG A 75 33.98 13.28 -3.31
C ARG A 75 33.80 14.74 -2.89
N ASP A 76 34.82 15.56 -3.04
CA ASP A 76 34.85 16.95 -2.54
C ASP A 76 34.22 17.98 -3.50
N TYR A 77 33.85 17.59 -4.74
CA TYR A 77 33.16 18.47 -5.68
C TYR A 77 31.64 18.45 -5.48
N PRO A 78 30.96 19.62 -5.49
CA PRO A 78 29.50 19.73 -5.38
C PRO A 78 28.78 19.42 -6.70
N VAL A 79 29.37 18.60 -7.57
CA VAL A 79 28.63 18.02 -8.70
C VAL A 79 27.92 16.82 -8.12
N LYS A 80 26.59 16.95 -7.93
CA LYS A 80 25.72 15.85 -7.55
C LYS A 80 26.08 14.64 -8.40
N SER A 81 26.63 13.61 -7.77
CA SER A 81 26.35 12.25 -8.19
C SER A 81 24.82 12.14 -8.16
N ASP A 82 24.19 12.21 -9.34
CA ASP A 82 22.74 12.04 -9.51
C ASP A 82 22.30 10.59 -9.25
N LEU A 83 23.21 9.73 -8.80
CA LEU A 83 22.86 8.69 -7.84
C LEU A 83 22.91 9.28 -6.43
N SER A 84 21.86 10.06 -6.10
CA SER A 84 21.37 9.94 -4.74
C SER A 84 21.06 8.46 -4.54
N LEU A 85 21.63 7.87 -3.48
CA LEU A 85 21.04 6.72 -2.85
C LEU A 85 19.58 7.09 -2.57
N GLN A 86 18.69 6.79 -3.52
CA GLN A 86 17.30 6.61 -3.17
C GLN A 86 17.35 5.55 -2.09
N SER A 87 16.73 5.86 -0.95
CA SER A 87 16.21 4.80 -0.09
C SER A 87 15.30 4.01 -1.00
N THR A 88 15.83 2.92 -1.54
CA THR A 88 15.13 2.13 -2.52
C THR A 88 14.08 1.38 -1.73
N GLY A 89 12.89 1.97 -1.61
CA GLY A 89 11.66 1.19 -1.46
C GLY A 89 11.58 0.15 -2.59
N PHE A 90 12.30 0.34 -3.70
CA PHE A 90 12.52 -0.64 -4.74
C PHE A 90 13.53 -1.76 -4.42
N GLY A 91 14.48 -1.52 -3.52
CA GLY A 91 15.62 -2.39 -3.18
C GLY A 91 15.40 -3.13 -1.87
N ASP A 92 14.63 -2.54 -0.94
CA ASP A 92 13.96 -3.27 0.12
C ASP A 92 12.82 -4.10 -0.46
N ARG A 93 12.01 -3.61 -1.42
CA ARG A 93 11.10 -4.49 -2.20
C ARG A 93 11.85 -5.51 -3.03
N GLN A 94 13.01 -5.21 -3.64
CA GLN A 94 13.80 -6.23 -4.35
C GLN A 94 14.43 -7.21 -3.37
N ARG A 95 14.78 -6.78 -2.15
CA ARG A 95 15.30 -7.66 -1.10
C ARG A 95 14.19 -8.53 -0.53
N GLU A 96 13.01 -8.00 -0.26
CA GLU A 96 11.80 -8.75 0.14
C GLU A 96 11.33 -9.67 -0.99
N LEU A 97 11.23 -9.20 -2.23
CA LEU A 97 10.98 -10.04 -3.41
C LEU A 97 12.08 -11.08 -3.60
N SER A 98 13.35 -10.78 -3.30
CA SER A 98 14.44 -11.75 -3.39
C SER A 98 14.48 -12.72 -2.22
N LEU A 99 14.00 -12.31 -1.04
CA LEU A 99 13.86 -13.16 0.16
C LEU A 99 12.66 -14.09 -0.03
N GLN A 100 11.54 -13.59 -0.54
CA GLN A 100 10.39 -14.40 -0.97
C GLN A 100 10.75 -15.31 -2.16
N GLN A 101 11.56 -14.85 -3.11
CA GLN A 101 12.09 -15.74 -4.17
C GLN A 101 13.07 -16.77 -3.61
N GLN A 102 13.90 -16.43 -2.62
CA GLN A 102 14.79 -17.38 -1.93
C GLN A 102 14.02 -18.40 -1.10
N ASP A 103 12.96 -18.00 -0.41
CA ASP A 103 12.07 -18.91 0.32
C ASP A 103 11.31 -19.81 -0.67
N ARG A 104 10.86 -19.27 -1.81
CA ARG A 104 10.24 -20.05 -2.89
C ARG A 104 11.21 -21.05 -3.53
N ASP A 105 12.44 -20.65 -3.81
CA ASP A 105 13.47 -21.51 -4.41
C ASP A 105 13.97 -22.57 -3.43
N THR A 106 14.03 -22.26 -2.13
CA THR A 106 14.35 -23.22 -1.07
C THR A 106 13.25 -24.27 -0.95
N THR A 107 11.99 -23.84 -0.94
CA THR A 107 10.85 -24.76 -0.81
C THR A 107 10.62 -25.59 -2.07
N LEU A 108 10.87 -25.02 -3.27
CA LEU A 108 10.89 -25.75 -4.54
C LEU A 108 11.97 -26.83 -4.55
N SER A 109 13.17 -26.49 -4.07
CA SER A 109 14.29 -27.42 -3.96
C SER A 109 13.98 -28.58 -3.02
N GLU A 110 13.29 -28.34 -1.90
CA GLU A 110 12.86 -29.40 -0.98
C GLU A 110 11.86 -30.37 -1.61
N VAL A 111 10.89 -29.88 -2.39
CA VAL A 111 9.92 -30.74 -3.10
C VAL A 111 10.62 -31.58 -4.17
N VAL A 112 11.55 -30.98 -4.91
CA VAL A 112 12.36 -31.65 -5.93
C VAL A 112 13.21 -32.77 -5.30
N GLU A 113 13.86 -32.52 -4.18
CA GLU A 113 14.65 -33.51 -3.45
C GLU A 113 13.77 -34.63 -2.87
N ARG A 114 12.67 -34.28 -2.20
CA ARG A 114 11.76 -35.25 -1.54
C ARG A 114 11.15 -36.25 -2.50
N HIS A 115 10.74 -35.79 -3.69
CA HIS A 115 10.18 -36.66 -4.73
C HIS A 115 11.24 -37.24 -5.67
N ASN A 116 12.51 -36.89 -5.47
CA ASN A 116 13.65 -37.29 -6.27
C ASN A 116 13.40 -37.02 -7.76
N ILE A 117 13.06 -35.77 -8.06
CA ILE A 117 12.79 -35.26 -9.40
C ILE A 117 14.12 -34.86 -10.04
N PRO A 118 14.54 -35.47 -11.17
CA PRO A 118 15.75 -35.06 -11.86
C PRO A 118 15.70 -33.60 -12.32
N GLU A 119 16.81 -32.87 -12.20
CA GLU A 119 16.94 -31.47 -12.66
C GLU A 119 16.50 -31.27 -14.12
N ALA A 120 16.77 -32.27 -14.97
CA ALA A 120 16.36 -32.29 -16.37
C ALA A 120 14.84 -32.18 -16.61
N ILE A 121 14.02 -32.60 -15.64
CA ILE A 121 12.55 -32.55 -15.72
C ILE A 121 11.92 -31.61 -14.68
N ALA A 122 12.73 -30.95 -13.85
CA ALA A 122 12.26 -29.91 -12.94
C ALA A 122 11.44 -28.80 -13.64
N PRO A 123 11.76 -28.38 -14.88
CA PRO A 123 10.93 -27.42 -15.62
C PRO A 123 9.47 -27.87 -15.87
N TRP A 124 9.13 -29.14 -15.70
CA TRP A 124 7.76 -29.62 -15.86
C TRP A 124 6.83 -29.18 -14.72
N LEU A 125 7.40 -28.83 -13.56
CA LEU A 125 6.66 -28.30 -12.42
C LEU A 125 5.96 -26.98 -12.75
N SER A 126 6.56 -26.16 -13.62
CA SER A 126 6.01 -24.88 -14.06
C SER A 126 5.19 -24.94 -15.37
N LYS A 127 5.00 -26.13 -15.96
CA LYS A 127 4.16 -26.30 -17.16
C LYS A 127 2.68 -26.45 -16.78
N GLU A 128 1.81 -25.92 -17.65
CA GLU A 128 0.36 -26.10 -17.59
C GLU A 128 -0.05 -27.57 -17.47
N ALA A 129 -1.06 -27.86 -16.65
CA ALA A 129 -1.49 -29.23 -16.35
C ALA A 129 -1.74 -30.10 -17.60
N PRO A 130 -2.44 -29.61 -18.65
CA PRO A 130 -2.66 -30.40 -19.87
C PRO A 130 -1.36 -30.74 -20.60
N THR A 131 -0.37 -29.85 -20.56
CA THR A 131 0.92 -30.07 -21.23
C THR A 131 1.74 -31.10 -20.45
N ARG A 132 1.80 -30.96 -19.12
CA ARG A 132 2.53 -31.89 -18.25
C ARG A 132 1.96 -33.31 -18.31
N GLU A 133 0.65 -33.45 -18.29
CA GLU A 133 -0.01 -34.76 -18.37
C GLU A 133 0.38 -35.50 -19.66
N GLN A 134 0.45 -34.79 -20.78
CA GLN A 134 0.86 -35.37 -22.05
C GLN A 134 2.36 -35.70 -22.12
N LEU A 135 3.23 -34.90 -21.48
CA LEU A 135 4.66 -35.24 -21.33
C LEU A 135 4.83 -36.57 -20.55
N VAL A 136 4.11 -36.69 -19.43
CA VAL A 136 4.14 -37.90 -18.59
C VAL A 136 3.51 -39.10 -19.31
N ALA A 137 2.38 -38.89 -20.01
CA ALA A 137 1.72 -39.92 -20.80
C ALA A 137 2.64 -40.43 -21.93
N THR A 138 3.38 -39.53 -22.58
CA THR A 138 4.36 -39.91 -23.61
C THR A 138 5.46 -40.81 -23.02
N CYS A 139 6.01 -40.44 -21.85
CA CYS A 139 6.98 -41.28 -21.16
C CYS A 139 6.38 -42.64 -20.77
N ARG A 140 5.13 -42.70 -20.30
CA ARG A 140 4.47 -43.98 -19.97
C ARG A 140 4.23 -44.84 -21.21
N ALA A 141 3.77 -44.26 -22.31
CA ALA A 141 3.54 -44.98 -23.57
C ALA A 141 4.83 -45.64 -24.08
N VAL A 142 5.96 -44.93 -24.04
CA VAL A 142 7.27 -45.49 -24.43
C VAL A 142 7.79 -46.54 -23.43
N ASN A 143 7.41 -46.45 -22.14
CA ASN A 143 7.78 -47.46 -21.15
C ASN A 143 6.98 -48.76 -21.31
N GLU A 144 5.70 -48.64 -21.68
CA GLU A 144 4.76 -49.76 -21.79
C GLU A 144 4.92 -50.50 -23.13
N HIS A 145 5.30 -49.78 -24.19
CA HIS A 145 5.45 -50.33 -25.54
C HIS A 145 6.93 -50.25 -26.00
N ASN A 146 7.62 -51.39 -25.93
CA ASN A 146 9.04 -51.52 -26.30
C ASN A 146 9.28 -51.60 -27.83
N ASP A 147 8.24 -51.46 -28.66
CA ASP A 147 8.27 -51.67 -30.11
C ASP A 147 7.94 -50.41 -30.94
N LEU A 148 7.88 -49.24 -30.31
CA LEU A 148 7.55 -47.97 -30.98
C LEU A 148 8.73 -47.48 -31.83
N SER A 149 8.58 -47.49 -33.15
CA SER A 149 9.63 -47.13 -34.12
C SER A 149 9.39 -45.76 -34.78
N ARG A 150 8.12 -45.30 -34.80
CA ARG A 150 7.68 -44.04 -35.41
C ARG A 150 7.00 -43.13 -34.40
N GLN A 151 7.18 -41.82 -34.58
CA GLN A 151 6.49 -40.79 -33.78
C GLN A 151 4.97 -40.85 -33.90
N THR A 152 4.45 -41.34 -35.03
CA THR A 152 3.00 -41.55 -35.22
C THR A 152 2.47 -42.63 -34.28
N GLU A 153 3.24 -43.68 -34.04
CA GLU A 153 2.85 -44.79 -33.16
C GLU A 153 2.79 -44.31 -31.71
N ILE A 154 3.70 -43.41 -31.29
CA ILE A 154 3.63 -42.75 -29.97
C ILE A 154 2.41 -41.81 -29.90
N ALA A 155 2.16 -41.03 -30.95
CA ALA A 155 1.04 -40.09 -31.02
C ALA A 155 -0.33 -40.77 -30.93
N ASP A 156 -0.45 -42.04 -31.28
CA ASP A 156 -1.72 -42.80 -31.15
C ASP A 156 -2.09 -43.11 -29.69
N HIS A 157 -1.14 -42.99 -28.76
CA HIS A 157 -1.33 -43.27 -27.33
C HIS A 157 -1.46 -41.99 -26.47
N ILE A 158 -1.33 -40.82 -27.07
CA ILE A 158 -1.39 -39.51 -26.40
C ILE A 158 -2.30 -38.57 -27.18
N ASP A 159 -2.69 -37.45 -26.57
CA ASP A 159 -3.63 -36.49 -27.19
C ASP A 159 -2.90 -35.41 -28.04
N TRP A 160 -1.66 -35.69 -28.44
CA TRP A 160 -0.83 -34.79 -29.22
C TRP A 160 -0.70 -35.24 -30.65
N THR A 161 -0.76 -34.27 -31.58
CA THR A 161 -0.43 -34.54 -32.98
C THR A 161 1.06 -34.89 -33.12
N ARG A 162 1.41 -35.66 -34.15
CA ARG A 162 2.82 -35.98 -34.50
C ARG A 162 3.70 -34.71 -34.54
N SER A 163 3.18 -33.64 -35.12
CA SER A 163 3.85 -32.34 -35.22
C SER A 163 4.15 -31.75 -33.84
N THR A 164 3.18 -31.78 -32.92
CA THR A 164 3.33 -31.30 -31.54
C THR A 164 4.35 -32.16 -30.78
N LEU A 165 4.27 -33.48 -30.91
CA LEU A 165 5.21 -34.41 -30.29
C LEU A 165 6.65 -34.18 -30.78
N ALA A 166 6.83 -33.97 -32.09
CA ALA A 166 8.15 -33.69 -32.66
C ALA A 166 8.78 -32.40 -32.09
N THR A 167 7.96 -31.37 -31.83
CA THR A 167 8.42 -30.14 -31.17
C THR A 167 8.88 -30.40 -29.74
N HIS A 168 8.17 -31.22 -28.96
CA HIS A 168 8.55 -31.52 -27.57
C HIS A 168 9.73 -32.49 -27.43
N LEU A 169 9.95 -33.37 -28.41
CA LEU A 169 11.14 -34.23 -28.47
C LEU A 169 12.44 -33.46 -28.74
N GLY A 170 12.35 -32.28 -29.37
CA GLY A 170 13.50 -31.42 -29.65
C GLY A 170 13.73 -30.30 -28.62
N LYS A 171 12.95 -30.26 -27.53
CA LYS A 171 13.04 -29.22 -26.50
C LYS A 171 13.69 -29.78 -25.23
N SER A 172 14.74 -29.09 -24.78
CA SER A 172 15.56 -29.49 -23.62
C SER A 172 14.82 -29.40 -22.28
N ASP A 173 13.78 -28.56 -22.20
CA ASP A 173 12.87 -28.40 -21.07
C ASP A 173 11.65 -29.35 -21.14
N SER A 174 11.62 -30.24 -22.13
CA SER A 174 10.51 -31.16 -22.44
C SER A 174 11.00 -32.62 -22.50
N LEU A 175 10.92 -33.31 -23.64
CA LEU A 175 11.17 -34.76 -23.76
C LEU A 175 12.57 -35.12 -24.27
N GLU A 176 13.37 -34.16 -24.73
CA GLU A 176 14.68 -34.41 -25.35
C GLU A 176 15.61 -35.25 -24.44
N LYS A 177 15.60 -34.96 -23.14
CA LYS A 177 16.43 -35.69 -22.15
C LYS A 177 15.78 -36.98 -21.64
N CYS A 178 14.49 -37.19 -21.92
CA CYS A 178 13.70 -38.31 -21.40
C CYS A 178 13.64 -39.49 -22.38
N ILE A 179 13.67 -39.22 -23.68
CA ILE A 179 13.48 -40.23 -24.73
C ILE A 179 14.66 -40.17 -25.71
N THR A 180 15.27 -41.31 -25.96
CA THR A 180 16.30 -41.48 -26.99
C THR A 180 15.85 -42.50 -28.04
N LYS A 181 16.56 -42.54 -29.17
CA LYS A 181 16.32 -43.54 -30.22
C LYS A 181 17.54 -44.44 -30.36
N SER A 182 17.40 -45.69 -29.91
CA SER A 182 18.43 -46.73 -29.99
C SER A 182 17.93 -47.84 -30.94
N ASP A 183 18.77 -48.34 -31.84
CA ASP A 183 18.46 -49.47 -32.73
C ASP A 183 17.14 -49.37 -33.54
N GLY A 184 16.69 -48.15 -33.82
CA GLY A 184 15.49 -47.87 -34.62
C GLY A 184 14.18 -47.74 -33.82
N THR A 185 14.20 -48.01 -32.52
CA THR A 185 13.06 -47.88 -31.60
C THR A 185 13.27 -46.77 -30.58
N TYR A 186 12.18 -46.19 -30.08
CA TYR A 186 12.22 -45.18 -29.01
C TYR A 186 12.38 -45.87 -27.65
N GLU A 187 13.34 -45.41 -26.85
CA GLU A 187 13.63 -45.94 -25.53
C GLU A 187 13.68 -44.80 -24.50
N LEU A 188 13.27 -45.10 -23.27
CA LEU A 188 13.42 -44.14 -22.17
C LEU A 188 14.83 -44.13 -21.61
N THR A 189 15.35 -42.93 -21.43
CA THR A 189 16.54 -42.70 -20.61
C THR A 189 16.23 -42.95 -19.13
N PRO A 190 17.24 -43.07 -18.24
CA PRO A 190 17.01 -43.15 -16.80
C PRO A 190 16.16 -42.00 -16.25
N VAL A 191 16.30 -40.80 -16.83
CA VAL A 191 15.48 -39.62 -16.51
C VAL A 191 14.03 -39.83 -16.94
N GLY A 192 13.79 -40.34 -18.15
CA GLY A 192 12.45 -40.61 -18.66
C GLY A 192 11.71 -41.71 -17.88
N LYS A 193 12.42 -42.76 -17.44
CA LYS A 193 11.86 -43.80 -16.57
C LYS A 193 11.40 -43.23 -15.24
N ARG A 194 12.24 -42.39 -14.63
CA ARG A 194 11.88 -41.71 -13.38
C ARG A 194 10.69 -40.78 -13.56
N ALA A 195 10.64 -40.03 -14.66
CA ALA A 195 9.51 -39.16 -15.00
C ALA A 195 8.17 -39.92 -15.10
N ALA A 196 8.17 -41.15 -15.62
CA ALA A 196 6.98 -41.99 -15.72
C ALA A 196 6.50 -42.55 -14.36
N GLU A 197 7.44 -42.83 -13.45
CA GLU A 197 7.19 -43.38 -12.11
C GLU A 197 6.69 -42.35 -11.09
N ILE A 198 7.08 -41.07 -11.24
CA ILE A 198 6.69 -40.01 -10.32
C ILE A 198 5.17 -39.87 -10.28
N LYS A 199 4.61 -39.80 -9.06
CA LYS A 199 3.20 -39.52 -8.83
C LYS A 199 2.94 -38.02 -8.94
N TRP A 200 2.93 -37.52 -10.18
CA TRP A 200 2.77 -36.09 -10.46
C TRP A 200 1.53 -35.47 -9.82
N LYS A 201 0.44 -36.23 -9.65
CA LYS A 201 -0.74 -35.72 -8.92
C LYS A 201 -0.41 -35.34 -7.46
N VAL A 202 0.35 -36.17 -6.75
CA VAL A 202 0.75 -35.92 -5.35
C VAL A 202 1.78 -34.79 -5.28
N VAL A 203 2.76 -34.80 -6.20
CA VAL A 203 3.74 -33.70 -6.33
C VAL A 203 3.05 -32.37 -6.58
N MET A 204 2.00 -32.36 -7.40
CA MET A 204 1.24 -31.15 -7.71
C MET A 204 0.29 -30.73 -6.60
N GLU A 205 -0.25 -31.66 -5.81
CA GLU A 205 -1.00 -31.35 -4.59
C GLU A 205 -0.09 -30.73 -3.52
N GLU A 206 1.13 -31.26 -3.33
CA GLU A 206 2.13 -30.66 -2.45
C GLU A 206 2.63 -29.32 -3.00
N MET A 207 2.88 -29.20 -4.31
CA MET A 207 3.19 -27.91 -4.93
C MET A 207 2.04 -26.92 -4.80
N LYS A 208 0.79 -27.35 -4.83
CA LYS A 208 -0.36 -26.46 -4.67
C LYS A 208 -0.37 -25.83 -3.27
N TRP A 209 -0.01 -26.60 -2.24
CA TRP A 209 0.21 -26.09 -0.89
C TRP A 209 1.44 -25.18 -0.79
N VAL A 210 2.55 -25.51 -1.46
CA VAL A 210 3.77 -24.69 -1.48
C VAL A 210 3.56 -23.38 -2.26
N ILE A 211 2.82 -23.40 -3.37
CA ILE A 211 2.45 -22.21 -4.16
C ILE A 211 1.41 -21.37 -3.39
N SER A 212 0.47 -22.00 -2.69
CA SER A 212 -0.44 -21.34 -1.75
C SER A 212 0.30 -20.64 -0.61
N MET A 213 1.46 -21.15 -0.18
CA MET A 213 2.32 -20.51 0.81
C MET A 213 3.36 -19.54 0.20
N ALA A 214 3.55 -19.53 -1.13
CA ALA A 214 4.63 -18.80 -1.80
C ALA A 214 4.17 -17.94 -2.98
N GLY A 215 2.90 -17.53 -3.01
CA GLY A 215 2.36 -16.57 -3.97
C GLY A 215 1.00 -16.95 -4.56
N SER A 216 -0.04 -16.91 -3.73
CA SER A 216 -1.34 -16.43 -4.21
C SER A 216 -1.17 -14.95 -4.58
N THR A 217 -1.80 -14.49 -5.66
CA THR A 217 -1.91 -13.04 -5.86
C THR A 217 -2.64 -12.44 -4.65
N PRO A 218 -2.38 -11.18 -4.24
CA PRO A 218 -3.11 -10.56 -3.13
C PRO A 218 -4.65 -10.68 -3.30
N LEU A 219 -5.13 -10.67 -4.54
CA LEU A 219 -6.53 -10.90 -4.87
C LEU A 219 -7.02 -12.29 -4.49
N GLU A 220 -6.30 -13.34 -4.89
CA GLU A 220 -6.64 -14.73 -4.55
C GLU A 220 -6.54 -14.97 -3.05
N SER A 221 -5.55 -14.37 -2.38
CA SER A 221 -5.38 -14.50 -0.93
C SER A 221 -6.56 -13.86 -0.19
N PHE A 222 -6.98 -12.64 -0.56
CA PHE A 222 -8.17 -12.01 -0.01
C PHE A 222 -9.46 -12.79 -0.32
N ALA A 223 -9.65 -13.27 -1.55
CA ALA A 223 -10.83 -14.07 -1.88
C ALA A 223 -10.93 -15.32 -1.00
N ALA A 224 -9.82 -16.05 -0.83
CA ALA A 224 -9.76 -17.22 0.04
C ALA A 224 -9.93 -16.86 1.53
N PHE A 225 -9.41 -15.71 1.97
CA PHE A 225 -9.63 -15.20 3.32
C PHE A 225 -11.12 -14.93 3.60
N PHE A 226 -11.81 -14.33 2.64
CA PHE A 226 -13.23 -14.01 2.74
C PHE A 226 -14.14 -15.24 2.60
N GLU A 227 -13.76 -16.25 1.81
CA GLU A 227 -14.49 -17.53 1.74
C GLU A 227 -14.25 -18.45 2.95
N GLY A 228 -13.12 -18.24 3.64
CA GLY A 228 -12.68 -19.08 4.75
C GLY A 228 -12.90 -18.40 6.11
N PRO A 229 -11.83 -17.86 6.73
CA PRO A 229 -11.91 -17.29 8.08
C PRO A 229 -12.96 -16.20 8.28
N TYR A 230 -13.18 -15.34 7.28
CA TYR A 230 -14.04 -14.15 7.38
C TYR A 230 -15.43 -14.31 6.70
N HIS A 231 -15.82 -15.54 6.40
CA HIS A 231 -17.04 -15.83 5.64
C HIS A 231 -18.32 -15.38 6.32
N GLU A 232 -18.39 -15.53 7.64
CA GLU A 232 -19.59 -15.16 8.41
C GLU A 232 -19.74 -13.63 8.47
N GLU A 233 -18.65 -12.89 8.62
CA GLU A 233 -18.60 -11.43 8.60
C GLU A 233 -18.99 -10.88 7.23
N VAL A 234 -18.51 -11.51 6.15
CA VAL A 234 -18.87 -11.14 4.77
C VAL A 234 -20.35 -11.39 4.51
N LYS A 235 -20.90 -12.53 4.95
CA LYS A 235 -22.34 -12.82 4.85
C LYS A 235 -23.20 -11.85 5.64
N ALA A 236 -22.76 -11.44 6.82
CA ALA A 236 -23.49 -10.47 7.64
C ALA A 236 -23.67 -9.10 6.93
N LEU A 237 -22.82 -8.78 5.96
CA LEU A 237 -22.96 -7.56 5.17
C LEU A 237 -24.10 -7.61 4.15
N GLU A 238 -24.59 -8.79 3.75
CA GLU A 238 -25.68 -8.91 2.79
C GLU A 238 -26.96 -8.22 3.29
N ASP A 239 -27.26 -8.42 4.58
CA ASP A 239 -28.43 -7.87 5.27
C ASP A 239 -28.31 -6.35 5.54
N THR A 240 -27.13 -5.77 5.29
CA THR A 240 -26.86 -4.34 5.50
C THR A 240 -27.18 -3.53 4.25
N ASN A 241 -27.65 -2.29 4.45
CA ASN A 241 -27.94 -1.33 3.37
C ASN A 241 -26.74 -1.25 2.40
N PRO A 242 -26.93 -1.46 1.08
CA PRO A 242 -25.86 -1.44 0.07
C PRO A 242 -24.94 -0.21 0.14
N ASP A 243 -25.50 0.96 0.45
CA ASP A 243 -24.76 2.23 0.48
C ASP A 243 -23.88 2.42 1.74
N GLY A 244 -23.91 1.49 2.70
CA GLY A 244 -23.19 1.60 3.98
C GLY A 244 -22.49 0.32 4.42
N ARG A 245 -22.15 -0.56 3.48
CA ARG A 245 -21.51 -1.84 3.80
C ARG A 245 -20.03 -1.62 4.09
N THR A 246 -19.66 -1.76 5.35
CA THR A 246 -18.27 -1.64 5.79
C THR A 246 -17.82 -2.95 6.40
N LEU A 247 -16.81 -3.59 5.82
CA LEU A 247 -16.14 -4.75 6.42
C LEU A 247 -14.96 -4.25 7.26
N ARG A 248 -15.01 -4.49 8.57
CA ARG A 248 -13.87 -4.26 9.47
C ARG A 248 -13.11 -5.57 9.65
N ILE A 249 -11.84 -5.58 9.27
CA ILE A 249 -10.92 -6.72 9.39
C ILE A 249 -9.97 -6.45 10.55
N ASN A 250 -9.88 -7.37 11.50
CA ASN A 250 -8.85 -7.34 12.53
C ASN A 250 -7.51 -7.65 11.87
N TRP A 251 -6.51 -6.80 12.08
CA TRP A 251 -5.19 -7.02 11.51
C TRP A 251 -4.56 -8.34 11.99
N GLU A 252 -4.77 -8.72 13.26
CA GLU A 252 -4.23 -9.97 13.80
C GLU A 252 -4.79 -11.19 13.06
N ASP A 253 -6.07 -11.19 12.70
CA ASP A 253 -6.67 -12.31 11.96
C ASP A 253 -6.10 -12.41 10.53
N LEU A 254 -5.79 -11.26 9.92
CA LEU A 254 -5.15 -11.20 8.61
C LEU A 254 -3.69 -11.66 8.68
N ASP A 255 -2.96 -11.29 9.73
CA ASP A 255 -1.58 -11.70 9.98
C ASP A 255 -1.48 -13.20 10.29
N ASP A 256 -2.38 -13.74 11.12
CA ASP A 256 -2.46 -15.17 11.41
C ASP A 256 -2.77 -16.00 10.16
N TYR A 257 -3.52 -15.43 9.21
CA TYR A 257 -3.86 -16.09 7.94
C TYR A 257 -2.74 -15.98 6.90
N ASP A 258 -2.26 -14.77 6.64
CA ASP A 258 -1.22 -14.46 5.64
C ASP A 258 -0.39 -13.25 6.10
N PRO A 259 0.74 -13.49 6.80
CA PRO A 259 1.59 -12.42 7.32
C PRO A 259 2.13 -11.49 6.23
N SER A 260 2.42 -12.03 5.04
CA SER A 260 2.92 -11.24 3.92
C SER A 260 1.85 -10.26 3.43
N LEU A 261 0.61 -10.72 3.31
CA LEU A 261 -0.51 -9.88 2.92
C LEU A 261 -0.80 -8.80 3.96
N ALA A 262 -0.71 -9.16 5.25
CA ALA A 262 -0.89 -8.23 6.36
C ALA A 262 0.16 -7.12 6.35
N ASP A 263 1.44 -7.46 6.16
CA ASP A 263 2.53 -6.49 6.04
C ASP A 263 2.40 -5.62 4.79
N ASP A 264 2.06 -6.20 3.64
CA ASP A 264 1.81 -5.48 2.39
C ASP A 264 0.68 -4.46 2.53
N PHE A 265 -0.37 -4.78 3.28
CA PHE A 265 -1.47 -3.85 3.56
C PHE A 265 -0.99 -2.63 4.35
N LEU A 266 -0.09 -2.83 5.32
CA LEU A 266 0.46 -1.74 6.11
C LEU A 266 1.38 -0.82 5.27
N GLU A 267 2.05 -1.38 4.26
CA GLU A 267 2.96 -0.69 3.36
C GLU A 267 2.27 -0.02 2.16
N SER A 268 1.15 -0.54 1.69
CA SER A 268 0.45 -0.04 0.50
C SER A 268 -1.09 -0.11 0.65
N PRO A 269 -1.64 0.56 1.68
CA PRO A 269 -3.05 0.42 2.05
C PRO A 269 -4.04 0.79 0.94
N GLU A 270 -3.78 1.83 0.15
CA GLU A 270 -4.71 2.23 -0.92
C GLU A 270 -4.89 1.16 -2.00
N SER A 271 -3.79 0.53 -2.40
CA SER A 271 -3.79 -0.51 -3.42
C SER A 271 -4.42 -1.78 -2.88
N LEU A 272 -4.01 -2.20 -1.69
CA LEU A 272 -4.49 -3.43 -1.07
C LEU A 272 -5.97 -3.33 -0.69
N ARG A 273 -6.49 -2.15 -0.31
CA ARG A 273 -7.93 -1.94 -0.13
C ARG A 273 -8.72 -2.18 -1.41
N LYS A 274 -8.25 -1.67 -2.56
CA LYS A 274 -8.92 -1.89 -3.85
C LYS A 274 -8.95 -3.36 -4.22
N ILE A 275 -7.83 -4.06 -3.99
CA ILE A 275 -7.72 -5.50 -4.22
C ILE A 275 -8.64 -6.27 -3.27
N ALA A 276 -8.69 -5.92 -1.98
CA ALA A 276 -9.59 -6.54 -1.01
C ALA A 276 -11.07 -6.33 -1.38
N SER A 277 -11.46 -5.11 -1.78
CA SER A 277 -12.80 -4.83 -2.30
C SER A 277 -13.13 -5.65 -3.56
N GLU A 278 -12.15 -5.97 -4.39
CA GLU A 278 -12.32 -6.87 -5.54
C GLU A 278 -12.39 -8.34 -5.10
N GLY A 279 -11.62 -8.74 -4.09
CA GLY A 279 -11.65 -10.07 -3.49
C GLY A 279 -13.02 -10.43 -2.94
N ILE A 280 -13.70 -9.49 -2.27
CA ILE A 280 -15.08 -9.67 -1.80
C ILE A 280 -16.04 -10.01 -2.96
N ARG A 281 -15.88 -9.35 -4.12
CA ARG A 281 -16.78 -9.58 -5.28
C ARG A 281 -16.64 -10.96 -5.88
N ASN A 282 -15.53 -11.64 -5.62
CA ASN A 282 -15.26 -12.98 -6.12
C ASN A 282 -15.81 -14.07 -5.18
N VAL A 283 -16.31 -13.70 -4.00
CA VAL A 283 -17.00 -14.63 -3.09
C VAL A 283 -18.35 -14.98 -3.71
N ASP A 284 -18.56 -16.26 -3.99
CA ASP A 284 -19.80 -16.77 -4.56
C ASP A 284 -21.03 -16.41 -3.69
N ASP A 285 -22.16 -16.18 -4.35
CA ASP A 285 -23.49 -15.88 -3.78
C ASP A 285 -23.69 -14.50 -3.13
N VAL A 286 -22.70 -13.60 -3.17
CA VAL A 286 -22.73 -12.34 -2.41
C VAL A 286 -22.59 -11.09 -3.31
N ASP A 287 -23.63 -10.25 -3.42
CA ASP A 287 -23.58 -8.97 -4.16
C ASP A 287 -23.19 -7.80 -3.24
N LEU A 288 -21.89 -7.63 -3.00
CA LEU A 288 -21.31 -6.57 -2.15
C LEU A 288 -20.66 -5.44 -2.95
N LEU A 289 -21.28 -5.04 -4.06
CA LEU A 289 -20.87 -3.84 -4.80
C LEU A 289 -20.80 -2.62 -3.87
N GLY A 290 -19.60 -2.02 -3.77
CA GLY A 290 -19.37 -0.80 -3.00
C GLY A 290 -18.93 -1.01 -1.54
N ALA A 291 -18.69 -2.24 -1.09
CA ALA A 291 -18.24 -2.49 0.28
C ALA A 291 -16.87 -1.85 0.59
N THR A 292 -16.83 -1.09 1.68
CA THR A 292 -15.63 -0.42 2.18
C THR A 292 -14.85 -1.35 3.11
N ILE A 293 -13.57 -1.56 2.80
CA ILE A 293 -12.65 -2.32 3.66
C ILE A 293 -11.96 -1.39 4.65
N ARG A 294 -12.01 -1.78 5.92
CA ARG A 294 -11.30 -1.17 7.05
C ARG A 294 -10.45 -2.20 7.76
N ILE A 295 -9.26 -1.79 8.19
CA ILE A 295 -8.41 -2.62 9.05
C ILE A 295 -8.24 -1.91 10.39
N TYR A 296 -8.43 -2.67 11.47
CA TYR A 296 -8.28 -2.20 12.84
C TYR A 296 -7.31 -3.08 13.63
N ASN A 297 -7.00 -2.68 14.86
CA ASN A 297 -6.07 -3.37 15.76
C ASN A 297 -4.65 -3.56 15.15
N LEU A 298 -4.08 -2.49 14.60
CA LEU A 298 -2.76 -2.52 13.98
C LEU A 298 -1.65 -2.85 15.00
N PRO A 299 -0.56 -3.51 14.56
CA PRO A 299 0.47 -3.99 15.47
C PRO A 299 1.26 -2.84 16.11
N GLU A 300 1.88 -3.08 17.27
CA GLU A 300 2.60 -2.07 18.05
C GLU A 300 3.60 -1.21 17.23
N PRO A 301 4.38 -1.76 16.27
CA PRO A 301 5.29 -0.96 15.44
C PRO A 301 4.59 0.07 14.53
N ARG A 302 3.28 -0.07 14.33
CA ARG A 302 2.42 0.85 13.56
C ARG A 302 1.68 1.85 14.44
N GLN A 303 1.82 1.76 15.77
CA GLN A 303 1.17 2.65 16.72
C GLN A 303 2.09 3.84 17.05
N TYR A 304 1.61 5.05 16.74
CA TYR A 304 2.34 6.29 16.94
C TYR A 304 1.57 7.26 17.83
N ARG A 305 2.31 8.14 18.50
CA ARG A 305 1.73 9.33 19.13
C ARG A 305 1.55 10.42 18.08
N VAL A 306 0.54 11.27 18.26
CA VAL A 306 0.32 12.46 17.40
C VAL A 306 1.62 13.27 17.26
N GLY A 307 2.02 13.55 16.02
CA GLY A 307 3.27 14.26 15.67
C GLY A 307 4.58 13.46 15.82
N LYS A 308 4.52 12.15 16.14
CA LYS A 308 5.71 11.28 16.32
C LYS A 308 5.97 10.31 15.16
N TYR A 309 5.32 10.49 14.02
CA TYR A 309 5.70 9.85 12.74
C TYR A 309 6.64 10.75 11.93
N ARG A 310 7.34 10.19 10.95
CA ARG A 310 8.36 10.86 10.13
C ARG A 310 8.11 10.56 8.65
N THR A 311 8.97 11.11 7.79
CA THR A 311 8.94 10.90 6.33
C THR A 311 8.88 9.42 5.93
N ARG A 312 9.40 8.51 6.75
CA ARG A 312 9.38 7.05 6.50
C ARG A 312 7.98 6.43 6.56
N GLN A 313 7.02 7.12 7.16
CA GLN A 313 5.63 6.69 7.30
C GLN A 313 4.72 7.31 6.22
N LEU A 314 5.24 8.13 5.31
CA LEU A 314 4.44 8.70 4.22
C LEU A 314 3.88 7.58 3.31
N GLY A 315 2.60 7.68 2.97
CA GLY A 315 1.87 6.69 2.17
C GLY A 315 1.58 5.36 2.88
N LYS A 316 1.98 5.22 4.16
CA LYS A 316 1.81 3.98 4.94
C LYS A 316 0.62 4.07 5.89
N LEU A 317 0.07 2.91 6.24
CA LEU A 317 -0.95 2.80 7.26
C LEU A 317 -0.32 2.90 8.65
N LEU A 318 -0.91 3.73 9.50
CA LEU A 318 -0.52 3.90 10.90
C LEU A 318 -1.73 4.02 11.81
N SER A 319 -1.52 3.72 13.08
CA SER A 319 -2.49 3.90 14.16
C SER A 319 -2.03 5.05 15.05
N VAL A 320 -2.91 6.00 15.35
CA VAL A 320 -2.60 7.19 16.14
C VAL A 320 -3.66 7.39 17.20
N ARG A 321 -3.24 7.32 18.47
CA ARG A 321 -4.10 7.67 19.59
C ARG A 321 -4.08 9.20 19.81
N GLY A 322 -5.25 9.82 19.76
CA GLY A 322 -5.39 11.27 19.83
C GLY A 322 -6.71 11.72 20.44
N LYS A 323 -6.70 12.94 20.98
CA LYS A 323 -7.88 13.66 21.45
C LYS A 323 -8.30 14.68 20.39
N VAL A 324 -9.58 14.72 20.02
CA VAL A 324 -10.13 15.70 19.09
C VAL A 324 -10.24 17.05 19.79
N ILE A 325 -9.67 18.11 19.21
CA ILE A 325 -9.77 19.49 19.76
C ILE A 325 -10.62 20.40 18.90
N ASP A 326 -10.74 20.11 17.61
CA ASP A 326 -11.47 20.92 16.66
C ASP A 326 -12.05 20.04 15.54
N ARG A 327 -13.21 20.43 15.02
CA ARG A 327 -13.90 19.75 13.92
C ARG A 327 -14.64 20.76 13.06
N ASP A 328 -14.45 20.67 11.76
CA ASP A 328 -15.26 21.41 10.80
C ASP A 328 -16.62 20.73 10.61
N GLY A 329 -17.59 21.45 10.07
CA GLY A 329 -18.84 20.86 9.61
C GLY A 329 -18.61 19.95 8.39
N VAL A 330 -19.50 18.99 8.16
CA VAL A 330 -19.45 18.10 7.00
C VAL A 330 -19.69 18.90 5.71
N GLN A 331 -18.82 18.71 4.72
CA GLN A 331 -18.88 19.41 3.44
C GLN A 331 -18.72 18.42 2.26
N PRO A 332 -19.36 18.70 1.10
CA PRO A 332 -19.18 17.87 -0.08
C PRO A 332 -17.77 18.03 -0.67
N TYR A 333 -17.08 16.91 -0.87
CA TYR A 333 -15.74 16.83 -1.44
C TYR A 333 -15.74 16.06 -2.76
N ALA A 334 -15.04 16.59 -3.77
CA ALA A 334 -14.96 15.94 -5.08
C ALA A 334 -13.79 14.94 -5.12
N GLU A 335 -13.98 13.71 -4.63
CA GLU A 335 -12.92 12.69 -4.67
C GLU A 335 -12.38 12.41 -6.08
N ARG A 336 -13.26 12.44 -7.08
CA ARG A 336 -12.86 12.45 -8.49
C ARG A 336 -13.57 13.60 -9.21
N ALA A 337 -12.84 14.69 -9.41
CA ALA A 337 -13.35 15.86 -10.13
C ALA A 337 -13.33 15.62 -11.64
N ALA A 338 -14.46 15.89 -12.30
CA ALA A 338 -14.59 15.91 -13.74
C ALA A 338 -14.46 17.34 -14.27
N PHE A 339 -13.66 17.50 -15.31
CA PHE A 339 -13.40 18.77 -15.97
C PHE A 339 -13.76 18.68 -17.45
N GLU A 340 -14.56 19.62 -17.91
CA GLU A 340 -14.92 19.76 -19.32
C GLU A 340 -13.96 20.75 -19.99
N CYS A 341 -13.32 20.32 -21.07
CA CYS A 341 -12.48 21.19 -21.89
C CYS A 341 -13.35 22.20 -22.64
N HIS A 342 -13.11 23.50 -22.46
CA HIS A 342 -13.88 24.53 -23.16
C HIS A 342 -13.68 24.55 -24.68
N VAL A 343 -12.60 23.93 -25.19
CA VAL A 343 -12.27 23.93 -26.61
C VAL A 343 -12.99 22.81 -27.35
N CYS A 344 -12.91 21.58 -26.86
CA CYS A 344 -13.44 20.40 -27.55
C CYS A 344 -14.60 19.70 -26.82
N GLY A 345 -14.95 20.12 -25.60
CA GLY A 345 -16.01 19.51 -24.80
C GLY A 345 -15.66 18.14 -24.20
N SER A 346 -14.40 17.68 -24.32
CA SER A 346 -13.99 16.41 -23.72
C SER A 346 -13.99 16.49 -22.20
N LEU A 347 -14.33 15.37 -21.55
CA LEU A 347 -14.31 15.23 -20.09
C LEU A 347 -13.01 14.57 -19.65
N VAL A 348 -12.30 15.22 -18.72
CA VAL A 348 -11.11 14.69 -18.06
C VAL A 348 -11.44 14.52 -16.58
N ARG A 349 -11.19 13.33 -16.02
CA ARG A 349 -11.44 13.05 -14.60
C ARG A 349 -10.11 12.89 -13.87
N ILE A 350 -9.93 13.62 -12.76
CA ILE A 350 -8.69 13.61 -11.98
C ILE A 350 -9.02 13.30 -10.52
N PRO A 351 -8.35 12.29 -9.91
CA PRO A 351 -8.40 12.08 -8.46
C PRO A 351 -7.96 13.36 -7.75
N GLN A 352 -8.73 13.81 -6.78
CA GLN A 352 -8.36 14.97 -5.98
C GLN A 352 -7.61 14.52 -4.73
N SER A 353 -6.78 15.41 -4.20
CA SER A 353 -6.25 15.35 -2.84
C SER A 353 -6.91 16.44 -2.01
N TYR A 354 -6.55 16.54 -0.73
CA TYR A 354 -7.08 17.58 0.15
C TYR A 354 -6.42 18.93 -0.15
N GLY A 355 -7.16 20.02 0.07
CA GLY A 355 -6.70 21.38 -0.22
C GLY A 355 -7.26 21.90 -1.55
N ASP A 356 -6.42 22.57 -2.33
CA ASP A 356 -6.84 23.21 -3.57
C ASP A 356 -7.18 22.18 -4.66
N MET A 357 -8.24 22.46 -5.41
CA MET A 357 -8.71 21.58 -6.50
C MET A 357 -7.65 21.44 -7.60
N LEU A 358 -7.18 20.20 -7.80
CA LEU A 358 -6.25 19.81 -8.84
C LEU A 358 -6.95 19.83 -10.21
N LYS A 359 -6.33 20.53 -11.17
CA LYS A 359 -6.85 20.69 -12.54
C LYS A 359 -5.96 19.99 -13.56
N PRO A 360 -6.51 19.54 -14.71
CA PRO A 360 -5.70 18.97 -15.77
C PRO A 360 -4.72 20.00 -16.32
N SER A 361 -3.46 19.59 -16.53
CA SER A 361 -2.43 20.44 -17.15
C SER A 361 -2.62 20.58 -18.66
N SER A 362 -3.16 19.54 -19.30
CA SER A 362 -3.48 19.53 -20.73
C SER A 362 -4.71 18.69 -21.02
N CYS A 363 -5.32 18.93 -22.19
CA CYS A 363 -6.44 18.12 -22.68
C CYS A 363 -5.88 17.00 -23.57
N PRO A 364 -6.12 15.71 -23.24
CA PRO A 364 -5.58 14.59 -24.02
C PRO A 364 -6.15 14.52 -25.44
N GLU A 365 -7.34 15.09 -25.68
CA GLU A 365 -8.05 14.95 -26.95
C GLU A 365 -7.67 16.03 -27.98
N CYS A 366 -7.30 17.22 -27.52
CA CYS A 366 -7.03 18.34 -28.42
C CYS A 366 -5.63 18.93 -28.29
N ASP A 367 -4.81 18.45 -27.34
CA ASP A 367 -3.39 18.76 -27.14
C ASP A 367 -3.01 20.26 -27.20
N HIS A 368 -3.98 21.13 -26.92
CA HIS A 368 -3.74 22.57 -26.83
C HIS A 368 -3.05 22.84 -25.49
N GLY A 369 -1.90 23.50 -25.52
CA GLY A 369 -1.07 23.77 -24.33
C GLY A 369 -1.66 24.73 -23.29
N ASN A 370 -2.91 25.19 -23.46
CA ASN A 370 -3.60 26.00 -22.45
C ASN A 370 -5.14 25.90 -22.57
N PRO A 371 -5.77 24.73 -22.34
CA PRO A 371 -7.22 24.61 -22.35
C PRO A 371 -7.77 25.21 -21.05
N SER A 372 -8.73 26.12 -21.15
CA SER A 372 -9.53 26.46 -19.97
C SER A 372 -10.46 25.26 -19.67
N PHE A 373 -10.41 24.79 -18.43
CA PHE A 373 -11.24 23.68 -17.96
C PHE A 373 -12.34 24.21 -17.06
N ARG A 374 -13.56 23.68 -17.24
CA ARG A 374 -14.69 23.93 -16.35
C ARG A 374 -14.94 22.71 -15.48
N PHE A 375 -14.99 22.92 -14.16
CA PHE A 375 -15.45 21.87 -13.25
C PHE A 375 -16.90 21.49 -13.57
N ASN A 376 -17.14 20.20 -13.77
CA ASN A 376 -18.45 19.62 -14.03
C ASN A 376 -18.87 18.77 -12.82
N ARG A 377 -19.63 19.39 -11.91
CA ARG A 377 -20.11 18.77 -10.67
C ARG A 377 -20.90 17.49 -10.95
N ASP A 378 -21.82 17.53 -11.92
CA ASP A 378 -22.76 16.43 -12.18
C ASP A 378 -22.08 15.19 -12.79
N GLN A 379 -20.84 15.33 -13.26
CA GLN A 379 -20.01 14.23 -13.78
C GLN A 379 -18.87 13.82 -12.82
N SER A 380 -18.78 14.48 -11.66
CA SER A 380 -17.79 14.22 -10.62
C SER A 380 -18.32 13.21 -9.61
N VAL A 381 -17.41 12.49 -8.94
CA VAL A 381 -17.74 11.68 -7.76
C VAL A 381 -17.57 12.59 -6.54
N LEU A 382 -18.67 12.82 -5.82
CA LEU A 382 -18.68 13.59 -4.58
C LEU A 382 -18.90 12.66 -3.40
N VAL A 383 -18.20 12.91 -2.30
CA VAL A 383 -18.29 12.20 -1.03
C VAL A 383 -18.39 13.22 0.11
N ASP A 384 -18.93 12.80 1.24
CA ASP A 384 -18.94 13.66 2.43
C ASP A 384 -17.55 13.71 3.05
N LEU A 385 -17.12 14.90 3.47
CA LEU A 385 -15.81 15.13 4.06
C LEU A 385 -15.94 15.97 5.33
N GLN A 386 -15.27 15.52 6.39
CA GLN A 386 -15.10 16.27 7.61
C GLN A 386 -13.62 16.38 7.96
N LYS A 387 -13.17 17.59 8.28
CA LYS A 387 -11.82 17.83 8.78
C LYS A 387 -11.86 17.89 10.30
N ILE A 388 -10.93 17.20 10.95
CA ILE A 388 -10.73 17.24 12.39
C ILE A 388 -9.28 17.59 12.72
N VAL A 389 -9.06 18.10 13.93
CA VAL A 389 -7.72 18.34 14.49
C VAL A 389 -7.55 17.53 15.76
N ILE A 390 -6.49 16.73 15.79
CA ILE A 390 -6.17 15.84 16.91
C ILE A 390 -4.86 16.24 17.60
N VAL A 391 -4.81 16.06 18.92
CA VAL A 391 -3.63 16.28 19.77
C VAL A 391 -3.32 15.05 20.63
N PRO A 392 -2.10 14.89 21.17
CA PRO A 392 -1.82 13.83 22.11
C PRO A 392 -2.69 13.98 23.38
N PRO A 393 -3.30 12.90 23.90
CA PRO A 393 -4.19 12.97 25.07
C PRO A 393 -3.47 13.37 26.36
N ASP A 394 -2.21 12.95 26.52
CA ASP A 394 -1.43 13.16 27.74
C ASP A 394 -0.34 14.23 27.56
N SER A 395 -0.62 15.30 26.81
CA SER A 395 0.36 16.36 26.57
C SER A 395 0.42 17.36 27.73
N ASN A 396 1.61 17.54 28.30
CA ASN A 396 1.91 18.60 29.28
C ASN A 396 2.46 19.88 28.63
N LEU A 397 2.45 19.95 27.30
CA LEU A 397 2.92 21.11 26.54
C LEU A 397 1.83 22.17 26.51
N GLU A 398 2.20 23.44 26.67
CA GLU A 398 1.29 24.58 26.46
C GLU A 398 0.73 24.59 25.03
N GLU A 399 1.56 24.24 24.05
CA GLU A 399 1.16 24.06 22.65
C GLU A 399 1.49 22.62 22.22
N PRO A 400 0.54 21.67 22.36
CA PRO A 400 0.73 20.30 21.89
C PRO A 400 0.87 20.24 20.36
N PRO A 401 1.63 19.28 19.81
CA PRO A 401 1.65 19.05 18.38
C PRO A 401 0.24 18.64 17.92
N ALA A 402 -0.33 19.41 16.99
CA ALA A 402 -1.61 19.12 16.38
C ALA A 402 -1.43 18.40 15.04
N THR A 403 -2.41 17.60 14.65
CA THR A 403 -2.44 16.95 13.33
C THR A 403 -3.83 17.05 12.75
N ILE A 404 -3.89 17.37 11.46
CA ILE A 404 -5.12 17.39 10.69
C ILE A 404 -5.41 15.96 10.26
N ALA A 405 -6.64 15.51 10.49
CA ALA A 405 -7.15 14.28 9.91
C ALA A 405 -8.45 14.54 9.13
N PHE A 406 -8.67 13.75 8.10
CA PHE A 406 -9.84 13.83 7.25
C PHE A 406 -10.67 12.56 7.40
N LEU A 407 -11.95 12.73 7.72
CA LEU A 407 -12.96 11.68 7.79
C LEU A 407 -13.83 11.76 6.53
N LYS A 408 -14.14 10.62 5.93
CA LYS A 408 -14.99 10.51 4.72
C LYS A 408 -16.24 9.70 5.00
N ASP A 409 -17.31 10.01 4.28
CA ASP A 409 -18.57 9.26 4.24
C ASP A 409 -19.09 8.93 5.64
N ASP A 410 -19.20 7.64 5.99
CA ASP A 410 -19.73 7.14 7.27
C ASP A 410 -18.80 7.39 8.46
N LEU A 411 -17.56 7.84 8.26
CA LEU A 411 -16.71 8.32 9.35
C LEU A 411 -17.04 9.76 9.76
N CYS A 412 -17.76 10.52 8.93
CA CYS A 412 -18.19 11.87 9.28
C CYS A 412 -19.16 11.85 10.47
N ASP A 413 -19.09 12.88 11.31
CA ASP A 413 -19.89 13.06 12.53
C ASP A 413 -19.78 11.93 13.58
N MET A 414 -18.85 10.99 13.41
CA MET A 414 -18.61 9.92 14.37
C MET A 414 -17.93 10.40 15.66
N VAL A 415 -17.22 11.53 15.61
CA VAL A 415 -16.43 12.05 16.73
C VAL A 415 -16.86 13.46 17.13
N GLY A 416 -17.02 13.68 18.43
CA GLY A 416 -17.22 14.98 19.05
C GLY A 416 -15.91 15.65 19.44
N SER A 417 -15.95 16.96 19.68
CA SER A 417 -14.82 17.66 20.31
C SER A 417 -14.60 17.10 21.72
N SER A 418 -13.33 16.90 22.08
CA SER A 418 -12.84 16.26 23.30
C SER A 418 -12.88 14.72 23.32
N ASP A 419 -13.34 14.04 22.27
CA ASP A 419 -13.30 12.57 22.23
C ASP A 419 -11.88 12.03 22.19
N LEU A 420 -11.67 10.91 22.89
CA LEU A 420 -10.45 10.14 22.85
C LEU A 420 -10.62 8.97 21.90
N MET A 421 -9.79 8.94 20.86
CA MET A 421 -9.89 7.91 19.83
C MET A 421 -8.53 7.36 19.42
N THR A 422 -8.58 6.18 18.81
CA THR A 422 -7.50 5.57 18.05
C THR A 422 -7.88 5.65 16.57
N LEU A 423 -7.10 6.39 15.81
CA LEU A 423 -7.31 6.63 14.39
C LEU A 423 -6.36 5.73 13.58
N ASN A 424 -6.90 4.88 12.73
CA ASN A 424 -6.12 4.12 11.75
C ASN A 424 -6.23 4.82 10.39
N GLY A 425 -5.12 5.29 9.85
CA GLY A 425 -5.13 6.11 8.65
C GLY A 425 -3.82 6.19 7.90
N ILE A 426 -3.89 6.75 6.70
CA ILE A 426 -2.74 6.95 5.81
C ILE A 426 -2.15 8.33 6.07
N TYR A 427 -0.86 8.38 6.40
CA TYR A 427 -0.16 9.65 6.62
C TYR A 427 0.42 10.18 5.32
N GLU A 428 0.04 11.40 4.94
CA GLU A 428 0.37 11.94 3.62
C GLU A 428 0.63 13.45 3.64
N THR A 429 1.18 13.98 2.56
CA THR A 429 1.39 15.42 2.34
C THR A 429 0.30 16.03 1.48
N PHE A 430 -0.05 17.31 1.68
CA PHE A 430 -0.94 17.98 0.70
C PHE A 430 -0.19 18.24 -0.60
N ASP A 431 -0.92 18.19 -1.72
CA ASP A 431 -0.40 18.56 -3.04
C ASP A 431 -0.41 20.07 -3.26
N GLY A 432 0.28 20.50 -4.33
CA GLY A 432 0.19 21.89 -4.82
C GLY A 432 0.84 22.93 -3.92
N GLN A 433 1.64 22.51 -2.94
CA GLN A 433 2.29 23.42 -2.01
C GLN A 433 3.46 24.18 -2.67
N SER A 434 3.58 25.46 -2.32
CA SER A 434 4.63 26.36 -2.81
C SER A 434 5.87 26.42 -1.92
N GLU A 435 5.82 25.80 -0.74
CA GLU A 435 6.90 25.82 0.25
C GLU A 435 7.70 24.51 0.25
N ALA A 436 8.99 24.58 0.60
CA ALA A 436 9.85 23.40 0.70
C ALA A 436 9.55 22.55 1.95
N THR A 437 8.99 23.18 3.00
CA THR A 437 8.47 22.48 4.17
C THR A 437 7.03 22.13 3.90
N VAL A 438 6.77 20.84 3.72
CA VAL A 438 5.45 20.38 3.34
C VAL A 438 4.54 20.16 4.54
N SER A 439 3.29 20.63 4.45
CA SER A 439 2.25 20.32 5.45
C SER A 439 1.72 18.91 5.22
N THR A 440 1.27 18.27 6.30
CA THR A 440 0.84 16.87 6.31
C THR A 440 -0.53 16.68 6.95
N TYR A 441 -1.17 15.56 6.63
CA TYR A 441 -2.45 15.14 7.19
C TYR A 441 -2.52 13.63 7.34
N ILE A 442 -3.55 13.14 8.01
CA ILE A 442 -3.91 11.71 8.04
C ILE A 442 -5.28 11.53 7.36
N GLU A 443 -5.35 10.71 6.32
CA GLU A 443 -6.63 10.23 5.79
C GLU A 443 -7.11 9.06 6.65
N ALA A 444 -8.24 9.25 7.34
CA ALA A 444 -8.81 8.22 8.19
C ALA A 444 -9.38 7.08 7.36
N LEU A 445 -8.97 5.86 7.68
CA LEU A 445 -9.56 4.65 7.11
C LEU A 445 -10.51 3.97 8.09
N ASP A 446 -10.16 4.01 9.38
CA ASP A 446 -10.92 3.43 10.47
C ASP A 446 -10.68 4.22 11.76
N LEU A 447 -11.64 4.23 12.66
CA LEU A 447 -11.50 4.86 13.97
C LEU A 447 -12.21 4.04 15.04
N ASP A 448 -11.60 3.99 16.22
CA ASP A 448 -12.19 3.44 17.43
C ASP A 448 -12.20 4.51 18.52
N ILE A 449 -13.39 4.77 19.08
CA ILE A 449 -13.56 5.77 20.14
C ILE A 449 -13.41 5.03 21.47
N THR A 450 -12.31 5.27 22.17
CA THR A 450 -12.01 4.61 23.46
C THR A 450 -12.83 5.22 24.58
N GLU A 451 -12.96 6.55 24.60
CA GLU A 451 -13.77 7.27 25.56
C GLU A 451 -14.61 8.28 24.78
N ARG A 452 -15.92 8.06 24.79
CA ARG A 452 -16.87 9.09 24.36
C ARG A 452 -17.01 10.04 25.51
N THR A 453 -16.68 11.31 25.28
CA THR A 453 -17.27 12.32 26.14
C THR A 453 -18.69 12.45 25.62
N GLU A 454 -19.68 11.96 26.37
CA GLU A 454 -21.09 12.16 25.99
C GLU A 454 -21.31 13.67 25.86
N ILE A 455 -21.42 14.17 24.64
CA ILE A 455 -21.68 15.58 24.35
C ILE A 455 -22.61 15.61 23.14
N ASP A 456 -23.67 16.42 23.23
CA ASP A 456 -24.85 16.53 22.35
C ASP A 456 -25.98 15.51 22.63
N THR A 457 -26.14 15.03 23.87
CA THR A 457 -27.32 14.22 24.28
C THR A 457 -28.62 15.03 24.33
N TYR A 458 -28.52 16.33 24.59
CA TYR A 458 -29.65 17.17 24.95
C TYR A 458 -29.74 18.40 24.03
N GLY A 459 -30.93 18.68 23.52
CA GLY A 459 -31.18 19.89 22.75
C GLY A 459 -31.15 21.14 23.63
N ALA A 460 -31.07 22.31 23.00
CA ALA A 460 -31.04 23.61 23.69
C ALA A 460 -32.17 23.77 24.73
N SER A 461 -33.40 23.30 24.42
CA SER A 461 -34.53 23.35 25.35
C SER A 461 -34.38 22.43 26.57
N GLU A 462 -33.76 21.26 26.40
CA GLU A 462 -33.51 20.33 27.52
C GLU A 462 -32.42 20.89 28.44
N ILE A 463 -31.38 21.48 27.86
CA ILE A 463 -30.33 22.16 28.64
C ILE A 463 -30.90 23.37 29.39
N GLN A 464 -31.82 24.12 28.79
CA GLN A 464 -32.55 25.20 29.47
C GLN A 464 -33.38 24.68 30.65
N GLU A 465 -34.06 23.54 30.50
CA GLU A 465 -34.80 22.91 31.60
C GLU A 465 -33.86 22.52 32.76
N PHE A 466 -32.70 21.93 32.47
CA PHE A 466 -31.70 21.58 33.50
C PHE A 466 -31.18 22.80 34.25
N VAL A 467 -30.89 23.89 33.52
CA VAL A 467 -30.46 25.16 34.13
C VAL A 467 -31.54 25.72 35.06
N ILE A 468 -32.81 25.70 34.64
CA ILE A 468 -33.92 26.21 35.45
C ILE A 468 -34.18 25.33 36.68
N GLU A 469 -34.12 24.01 36.53
CA GLU A 469 -34.30 23.05 37.62
C GLU A 469 -33.23 23.24 38.70
N GLU A 470 -31.96 23.24 38.29
CA GLU A 470 -30.82 23.42 39.19
C GLU A 470 -30.86 24.78 39.89
N LEU A 471 -31.16 25.85 39.15
CA LEU A 471 -31.31 27.19 39.71
C LEU A 471 -32.43 27.24 40.77
N THR A 472 -33.56 26.56 40.51
CA THR A 472 -34.69 26.50 41.45
C THR A 472 -34.35 25.69 42.69
N GLU A 473 -33.64 24.57 42.55
CA GLU A 473 -33.20 23.73 43.66
C GLU A 473 -32.22 24.47 44.57
N GLN A 474 -31.23 25.17 44.00
CA GLN A 474 -30.26 25.91 44.81
C GLN A 474 -30.88 27.12 45.52
N ILE A 475 -31.80 27.85 44.87
CA ILE A 475 -32.54 28.96 45.52
C ILE A 475 -33.36 28.45 46.70
N THR A 476 -34.04 27.31 46.54
CA THR A 476 -34.90 26.74 47.60
C THR A 476 -34.10 26.11 48.74
N THR A 477 -32.94 25.53 48.44
CA THR A 477 -32.09 24.86 49.43
C THR A 477 -31.29 25.85 50.28
N VAL A 478 -30.77 26.91 49.66
CA VAL A 478 -29.90 27.89 50.33
C VAL A 478 -30.73 29.02 50.99
N ASP A 479 -32.05 29.08 50.75
CA ASP A 479 -32.94 30.19 51.17
C ASP A 479 -32.34 31.56 50.78
N SER A 480 -31.68 31.58 49.62
CA SER A 480 -31.01 32.73 49.01
C SER A 480 -31.70 33.05 47.69
N PHE A 481 -31.94 34.33 47.44
CA PHE A 481 -32.55 34.76 46.18
C PHE A 481 -31.57 34.76 45.00
N ALA A 482 -30.26 34.64 45.27
CA ALA A 482 -29.20 34.68 44.28
C ALA A 482 -28.27 33.46 44.40
N VAL A 483 -27.83 32.95 43.23
CA VAL A 483 -26.90 31.82 43.09
C VAL A 483 -25.75 32.25 42.17
N GLN A 484 -24.53 31.76 42.39
CA GLN A 484 -23.43 32.10 41.48
C GLN A 484 -23.59 31.36 40.16
N ARG A 485 -23.34 32.07 39.05
CA ARG A 485 -23.39 31.49 37.70
C ARG A 485 -22.47 30.28 37.56
N ALA A 486 -21.26 30.36 38.14
CA ALA A 486 -20.29 29.26 38.11
C ALA A 486 -20.83 27.99 38.79
N ASP A 487 -21.53 28.12 39.91
CA ASP A 487 -22.08 26.98 40.65
C ASP A 487 -23.15 26.23 39.83
N ILE A 488 -24.00 26.97 39.10
CA ILE A 488 -25.00 26.38 38.19
C ILE A 488 -24.32 25.72 36.99
N VAL A 489 -23.33 26.38 36.38
CA VAL A 489 -22.59 25.84 35.24
C VAL A 489 -21.86 24.55 35.65
N ASP A 490 -21.23 24.53 36.82
CA ASP A 490 -20.52 23.36 37.34
C ASP A 490 -21.49 22.22 37.63
N ALA A 491 -22.58 22.49 38.34
CA ALA A 491 -23.57 21.48 38.71
C ALA A 491 -24.24 20.86 37.47
N VAL A 492 -24.70 21.68 36.52
CA VAL A 492 -25.36 21.18 35.29
C VAL A 492 -24.35 20.43 34.40
N ALA A 493 -23.13 20.95 34.26
CA ALA A 493 -22.10 20.29 33.46
C ALA A 493 -21.67 18.94 34.06
N GLU A 494 -21.53 18.84 35.38
CA GLU A 494 -21.16 17.58 36.05
C GLU A 494 -22.31 16.58 36.12
N GLN A 495 -23.53 17.03 36.41
CA GLN A 495 -24.70 16.17 36.61
C GLN A 495 -25.23 15.60 35.30
N TYR A 496 -25.27 16.42 34.24
CA TYR A 496 -25.86 16.04 32.95
C TYR A 496 -24.80 15.78 31.87
N SER A 497 -23.51 15.87 32.23
CA SER A 497 -22.38 15.69 31.30
C SER A 497 -22.42 16.64 30.09
N VAL A 498 -22.94 17.86 30.27
CA VAL A 498 -23.07 18.88 29.21
C VAL A 498 -21.84 19.79 29.19
N ARG A 499 -21.44 20.31 28.02
CA ARG A 499 -20.34 21.29 27.94
C ARG A 499 -20.68 22.55 28.73
N ARG A 500 -19.73 23.02 29.55
CA ARG A 500 -19.84 24.29 30.28
C ARG A 500 -20.22 25.46 29.37
N GLU A 501 -19.60 25.54 28.20
CA GLU A 501 -19.88 26.60 27.21
C GLU A 501 -21.32 26.53 26.69
N GLU A 502 -21.90 25.34 26.56
CA GLU A 502 -23.28 25.17 26.10
C GLU A 502 -24.28 25.56 27.18
N VAL A 503 -23.99 25.19 28.43
CA VAL A 503 -24.74 25.66 29.61
C VAL A 503 -24.67 27.18 29.73
N GLU A 504 -23.48 27.77 29.55
CA GLU A 504 -23.27 29.21 29.58
C GLU A 504 -24.06 29.91 28.47
N ASN A 505 -24.02 29.40 27.23
CA ASN A 505 -24.80 29.93 26.11
C ASN A 505 -26.31 29.86 26.37
N GLN A 506 -26.81 28.79 27.01
CA GLN A 506 -28.23 28.69 27.35
C GLN A 506 -28.61 29.61 28.51
N ILE A 507 -27.73 29.81 29.51
CA ILE A 507 -27.93 30.83 30.55
C ILE A 507 -28.06 32.21 29.90
N ASP A 508 -27.18 32.56 28.96
CA ASP A 508 -27.25 33.83 28.26
C ASP A 508 -28.54 33.96 27.42
N ALA A 509 -28.97 32.89 26.74
CA ALA A 509 -30.23 32.87 26.01
C ALA A 509 -31.45 33.07 26.91
N LEU A 510 -31.47 32.44 28.10
CA LEU A 510 -32.54 32.60 29.09
C LEU A 510 -32.55 34.02 29.70
N ILE A 511 -31.37 34.64 29.85
CA ILE A 511 -31.23 36.05 30.27
C ILE A 511 -31.79 36.98 29.18
N GLU A 512 -31.41 36.76 27.92
CA GLU A 512 -31.89 37.55 26.77
C GLU A 512 -33.40 37.43 26.58
N ALA A 513 -33.95 36.23 26.81
CA ALA A 513 -35.39 35.97 26.80
C ALA A 513 -36.12 36.52 28.05
N ASN A 514 -35.36 37.01 29.05
CA ASN A 514 -35.87 37.50 30.33
C ASN A 514 -36.68 36.43 31.10
N GLU A 515 -36.27 35.17 30.96
CA GLU A 515 -36.80 34.01 31.68
C GLU A 515 -36.07 33.79 33.01
N ILE A 516 -34.78 34.13 33.07
CA ILE A 516 -33.98 34.24 34.30
C ILE A 516 -33.38 35.65 34.41
N GLY A 517 -32.95 36.04 35.61
CA GLY A 517 -32.45 37.39 35.85
C GLY A 517 -31.10 37.64 35.18
N ALA A 518 -30.89 38.84 34.64
CA ALA A 518 -29.60 39.24 34.05
C ALA A 518 -28.45 39.27 35.06
N GLU A 519 -27.20 39.19 34.56
CA GLU A 519 -25.99 39.43 35.36
C GLU A 519 -26.10 40.73 36.16
N GLY A 520 -25.96 40.63 37.49
CA GLY A 520 -26.12 41.77 38.41
C GLY A 520 -27.57 42.11 38.78
N SER A 521 -28.54 41.29 38.39
CA SER A 521 -29.89 41.30 38.98
C SER A 521 -30.02 40.19 40.02
N LYS A 522 -31.00 40.32 40.92
CA LYS A 522 -31.16 39.54 42.18
C LYS A 522 -31.15 38.00 42.07
N LEU A 523 -31.00 37.40 40.88
CA LEU A 523 -30.94 35.95 40.64
C LEU A 523 -29.50 35.42 40.47
N PHE A 524 -28.55 36.24 40.02
CA PHE A 524 -27.13 35.86 39.94
C PHE A 524 -26.28 36.92 40.65
N ASP A 525 -25.63 36.52 41.76
CA ASP A 525 -24.64 37.37 42.45
C ASP A 525 -23.23 37.04 41.94
N ILE A 526 -22.37 38.07 41.96
CA ILE A 526 -20.97 38.04 41.50
C ILE A 526 -20.11 37.15 42.41
#